data_AF-A0A7C7UH59-F1
#
_entry.id   AF-A0A7C7UH59-F1
#
_cell.length_a   1.000
_cell.length_b   1.000
_cell.length_c   1.000
_cell.angle_alpha   90.00
_cell.angle_beta   90.00
_cell.angle_gamma   90.00
#
_symmetry.space_group_name_H-M   'P 1'
#
loop_
_entity.id
_entity.type
_entity.pdbx_description
1 polymer ?
#
loop_
_entity_poly.entity_id
_entity_poly.type
_entity_poly.pdbx_seq_one_letter_code
_entity_poly.pdbx_strand_id
1 'polypeptide(L)'
;MGYLSNAGVFLIQVGFGLYEVLILLRLLMQYVRADFHNPFSRFIVQATNPPLRPLRRIIPGLAGIDMASVVLLLLVILIELLLLGVVLRLPSPNPVGLLLLAAVEGLRLLIHVYLFSILILVILSWVNPGGYNPVAHLLAQITAPVMRPARRLLPPMGGLDLSPMLVLIGLYLLILLLVDPLGDLATGLTYNRGLAAP
;
A
#
# COMPACT_ATOMS: atom_id res chain seq x y z
N MET A 1 7.99 25.59 10.06
CA MET A 1 7.71 25.48 8.60
C MET A 1 6.75 26.58 8.20
N GLY A 2 6.92 27.19 7.03
CA GLY A 2 5.97 28.18 6.51
C GLY A 2 4.74 27.51 5.89
N TYR A 3 3.61 28.21 5.83
CA TYR A 3 2.36 27.68 5.27
C TYR A 3 2.52 27.15 3.83
N LEU A 4 3.36 27.81 3.02
CA LEU A 4 3.66 27.36 1.65
C LEU A 4 4.38 26.00 1.60
N SER A 5 5.31 25.74 2.53
CA SER A 5 6.01 24.45 2.60
C SER A 5 5.05 23.34 3.02
N ASN A 6 4.17 23.60 3.99
CA ASN A 6 3.15 22.63 4.41
C ASN A 6 2.19 22.29 3.27
N ALA A 7 1.74 23.29 2.51
CA ALA A 7 0.90 23.09 1.33
C ALA A 7 1.62 22.26 0.25
N GLY A 8 2.91 22.55 0.01
CA GLY A 8 3.73 21.77 -0.92
C GLY A 8 3.88 20.30 -0.50
N VAL A 9 4.18 20.04 0.77
CA VAL A 9 4.25 18.68 1.34
C VAL A 9 2.93 17.95 1.16
N PHE A 10 1.81 18.59 1.50
CA PHE A 10 0.48 17.99 1.35
C PHE A 10 0.19 17.60 -0.10
N LEU A 11 0.46 18.49 -1.07
CA LEU A 11 0.21 18.20 -2.49
C LEU A 11 1.06 17.04 -3.01
N ILE A 12 2.33 16.97 -2.57
CA ILE A 12 3.23 15.85 -2.89
C ILE A 12 2.64 14.55 -2.32
N GLN A 13 2.34 14.52 -1.03
CA GLN A 13 1.83 13.31 -0.36
C GLN A 13 0.52 12.81 -0.94
N VAL A 14 -0.41 13.71 -1.25
CA VAL A 14 -1.68 13.32 -1.87
C VAL A 14 -1.46 12.82 -3.30
N GLY A 15 -0.66 13.51 -4.10
CA GLY A 15 -0.41 13.14 -5.50
C GLY A 15 0.28 11.79 -5.63
N PHE A 16 1.39 11.60 -4.91
CA PHE A 16 2.16 10.36 -4.92
C PHE A 16 1.39 9.24 -4.21
N GLY A 17 0.86 9.46 -3.01
CA GLY A 17 0.12 8.44 -2.27
C GLY A 17 -1.07 7.87 -3.03
N LEU A 18 -1.86 8.71 -3.74
CA LEU A 18 -2.94 8.20 -4.59
C LEU A 18 -2.40 7.33 -5.74
N TYR A 19 -1.29 7.73 -6.34
CA TYR A 19 -0.68 6.99 -7.45
C TYR A 19 -0.09 5.66 -7.00
N GLU A 20 0.58 5.64 -5.84
CA GLU A 20 1.13 4.45 -5.21
C GLU A 20 0.04 3.43 -4.88
N VAL A 21 -1.09 3.88 -4.31
CA VAL A 21 -2.26 3.03 -4.08
C VAL A 21 -2.73 2.39 -5.39
N LEU A 22 -2.79 3.13 -6.51
CA LEU A 22 -3.17 2.56 -7.80
C LEU A 22 -2.19 1.48 -8.28
N ILE A 23 -0.89 1.72 -8.18
CA ILE A 23 0.15 0.75 -8.56
C ILE A 23 0.05 -0.50 -7.67
N LEU A 24 -0.12 -0.31 -6.36
CA LEU A 24 -0.22 -1.42 -5.42
C LEU A 24 -1.49 -2.24 -5.64
N LEU A 25 -2.64 -1.58 -5.84
CA LEU A 25 -3.89 -2.27 -6.17
C LEU A 25 -3.74 -3.08 -7.47
N ARG A 26 -3.03 -2.56 -8.48
CA ARG A 26 -2.70 -3.34 -9.68
C ARG A 26 -1.91 -4.60 -9.33
N LEU A 27 -0.87 -4.48 -8.52
CA LEU A 27 -0.04 -5.60 -8.10
C LEU A 27 -0.85 -6.65 -7.33
N LEU A 28 -1.70 -6.21 -6.41
CA LEU A 28 -2.60 -7.09 -5.65
C LEU A 28 -3.61 -7.79 -6.56
N MET A 29 -4.21 -7.08 -7.51
CA MET A 29 -5.11 -7.66 -8.51
C MET A 29 -4.41 -8.74 -9.35
N GLN A 30 -3.17 -8.52 -9.77
CA GLN A 30 -2.39 -9.53 -10.49
C GLN A 30 -2.09 -10.74 -9.61
N TYR A 31 -1.71 -10.52 -8.35
CA TYR A 31 -1.42 -11.58 -7.38
C TYR A 31 -2.63 -12.49 -7.12
N VAL A 32 -3.80 -11.91 -6.88
CA VAL A 32 -5.04 -12.68 -6.62
C VAL A 32 -5.76 -13.12 -7.89
N ARG A 33 -5.24 -12.74 -9.07
CA ARG A 33 -5.87 -12.94 -10.38
C ARG A 33 -7.31 -12.40 -10.42
N ALA A 34 -7.44 -11.15 -9.98
CA ALA A 34 -8.73 -10.47 -9.88
C ALA A 34 -9.43 -10.33 -11.24
N ASP A 35 -10.75 -10.21 -11.22
CA ASP A 35 -11.56 -10.07 -12.44
C ASP A 35 -11.36 -8.69 -13.10
N PHE A 36 -10.73 -8.70 -14.29
CA PHE A 36 -10.48 -7.50 -15.08
C PHE A 36 -11.72 -6.96 -15.82
N HIS A 37 -12.86 -7.64 -15.80
CA HIS A 37 -14.12 -7.11 -16.35
C HIS A 37 -14.72 -6.01 -15.48
N ASN A 38 -14.29 -5.90 -14.22
CA ASN A 38 -14.73 -4.86 -13.31
C ASN A 38 -14.27 -3.46 -13.80
N PRO A 39 -15.17 -2.45 -13.86
CA PRO A 39 -14.79 -1.10 -14.29
C PRO A 39 -13.66 -0.48 -13.47
N PHE A 40 -13.60 -0.75 -12.16
CA PHE A 40 -12.54 -0.24 -11.28
C PHE A 40 -11.19 -0.91 -11.58
N SER A 41 -11.19 -2.22 -11.85
CA SER A 41 -9.98 -2.93 -12.27
C SER A 41 -9.44 -2.37 -13.59
N ARG A 42 -10.33 -2.06 -14.55
CA ARG A 42 -9.93 -1.42 -15.81
C ARG A 42 -9.35 -0.04 -15.60
N PHE A 43 -9.98 0.80 -14.76
CA PHE A 43 -9.46 2.12 -14.41
C PHE A 43 -8.05 2.02 -13.82
N ILE A 44 -7.84 1.17 -12.82
CA ILE A 44 -6.54 0.99 -12.16
C ILE A 44 -5.47 0.55 -13.18
N VAL A 45 -5.78 -0.44 -14.03
CA VAL A 45 -4.84 -0.94 -15.05
C VAL A 45 -4.52 0.13 -16.10
N GLN A 46 -5.51 0.95 -16.49
CA GLN A 46 -5.33 2.03 -17.46
C GLN A 46 -4.48 3.16 -16.88
N ALA A 47 -4.75 3.59 -15.65
CA ALA A 47 -4.02 4.67 -14.98
C ALA A 47 -2.55 4.32 -14.74
N THR A 48 -2.25 3.06 -14.46
CA THR A 48 -0.89 2.59 -14.13
C THR A 48 -0.10 2.11 -15.35
N ASN A 49 -0.75 1.82 -16.48
CA ASN A 49 -0.09 1.28 -17.68
C ASN A 49 0.96 2.19 -18.34
N PRO A 50 0.78 3.53 -18.46
CA PRO A 50 1.67 4.37 -19.24
C PRO A 50 3.15 4.28 -18.84
N PRO A 51 3.53 4.39 -17.54
CA PRO A 51 4.92 4.20 -17.12
C PRO A 51 5.35 2.72 -17.02
N LEU A 52 4.40 1.78 -16.86
CA LEU A 52 4.73 0.36 -16.84
C LEU A 52 5.16 -0.17 -18.21
N ARG A 53 4.60 0.35 -19.31
CA ARG A 53 4.94 -0.09 -20.68
C ARG A 53 6.43 0.01 -21.00
N PRO A 54 7.12 1.15 -20.81
CA PRO A 54 8.55 1.22 -21.04
C PRO A 54 9.33 0.36 -20.04
N LEU A 55 8.92 0.33 -18.77
CA LEU A 55 9.62 -0.40 -17.72
C LEU A 55 9.61 -1.93 -17.96
N ARG A 56 8.50 -2.47 -18.45
CA ARG A 56 8.38 -3.89 -18.86
C ARG A 56 9.27 -4.29 -20.03
N ARG A 57 9.77 -3.33 -20.81
CA ARG A 57 10.76 -3.65 -21.87
C ARG A 57 12.13 -3.96 -21.28
N ILE A 58 12.42 -3.43 -20.10
CA ILE A 58 13.71 -3.59 -19.41
C ILE A 58 13.61 -4.72 -18.37
N ILE A 59 12.51 -4.77 -17.64
CA ILE A 59 12.30 -5.68 -16.51
C ILE A 59 11.27 -6.74 -16.92
N PRO A 60 11.68 -8.00 -17.13
CA PRO A 60 10.75 -9.08 -17.42
C PRO A 60 9.90 -9.41 -16.19
N GLY A 61 8.67 -9.89 -16.40
CA GLY A 61 7.86 -10.45 -15.32
C GLY A 61 8.46 -11.78 -14.83
N LEU A 62 8.41 -12.04 -13.53
CA LEU A 62 8.93 -13.27 -12.91
C LEU A 62 7.79 -14.00 -12.20
N ALA A 63 7.65 -15.30 -12.45
CA ALA A 63 6.71 -16.19 -11.75
C ALA A 63 5.24 -15.73 -11.72
N GLY A 64 4.77 -15.03 -12.77
CA GLY A 64 3.40 -14.53 -12.85
C GLY A 64 3.13 -13.22 -12.08
N ILE A 65 4.15 -12.65 -11.44
CA ILE A 65 4.11 -11.31 -10.84
C ILE A 65 4.83 -10.33 -11.79
N ASP A 66 4.19 -9.19 -12.04
CA ASP A 66 4.74 -8.12 -12.86
C ASP A 66 5.80 -7.35 -12.06
N MET A 67 7.06 -7.80 -12.13
CA MET A 67 8.20 -7.17 -11.43
C MET A 67 8.37 -5.70 -11.78
N ALA A 68 7.93 -5.28 -12.98
CA ALA A 68 7.88 -3.87 -13.35
C ALA A 68 6.94 -3.06 -12.43
N SER A 69 5.85 -3.64 -11.93
CA SER A 69 4.95 -2.97 -10.97
C SER A 69 5.61 -2.76 -9.61
N VAL A 70 6.40 -3.72 -9.12
CA VAL A 70 7.17 -3.57 -7.87
C VAL A 70 8.22 -2.48 -8.02
N VAL A 71 8.98 -2.53 -9.10
CA VAL A 71 10.03 -1.52 -9.36
C VAL A 71 9.42 -0.15 -9.54
N LEU A 72 8.32 -0.02 -10.28
CA LEU A 72 7.62 1.25 -10.42
C LEU A 72 7.16 1.79 -9.07
N LEU A 73 6.55 0.94 -8.23
CA LEU A 73 6.11 1.35 -6.89
C LEU A 73 7.29 1.91 -6.07
N LEU A 74 8.41 1.18 -6.02
CA LEU A 74 9.60 1.63 -5.29
C LEU A 74 10.19 2.92 -5.88
N LEU A 75 10.20 3.07 -7.21
CA LEU A 75 10.67 4.30 -7.86
C LEU A 75 9.79 5.50 -7.51
N VAL A 76 8.46 5.33 -7.49
CA VAL A 76 7.52 6.40 -7.14
C VAL A 76 7.73 6.83 -5.68
N ILE A 77 7.83 5.87 -4.76
CA ILE A 77 8.12 6.14 -3.34
C ILE A 77 9.46 6.86 -3.18
N LEU A 78 10.51 6.41 -3.88
CA LEU A 78 11.83 7.06 -3.84
C LEU A 78 11.77 8.51 -4.32
N ILE A 79 11.04 8.77 -5.41
CA ILE A 79 10.86 10.12 -5.93
C ILE A 79 10.10 10.97 -4.91
N GLU A 80 9.04 10.45 -4.29
CA GLU A 80 8.30 11.16 -3.25
C GLU A 80 9.23 11.54 -2.08
N LEU A 81 9.96 10.57 -1.53
CA LEU A 81 10.86 10.79 -0.40
C LEU A 81 11.96 11.82 -0.71
N LEU A 82 12.51 11.81 -1.92
CA LEU A 82 13.50 12.79 -2.36
C LEU A 82 12.89 14.19 -2.50
N LEU A 83 11.70 14.31 -3.08
CA LEU A 83 10.99 15.59 -3.21
C LEU A 83 10.65 16.17 -1.84
N LEU A 84 10.15 15.34 -0.93
CA LEU A 84 9.89 15.74 0.46
C LEU A 84 11.18 16.17 1.17
N GLY A 85 12.28 15.43 0.98
CA GLY A 85 13.59 15.79 1.52
C GLY A 85 14.05 17.18 1.07
N VAL A 86 13.87 17.51 -0.21
CA VAL A 86 14.18 18.84 -0.76
C VAL A 86 13.29 19.93 -0.16
N VAL A 87 11.96 19.71 -0.13
CA VAL A 87 10.99 20.70 0.39
C VAL A 87 11.21 20.97 1.89
N LEU A 88 11.49 19.92 2.66
CA LEU A 88 11.75 19.98 4.09
C LEU A 88 13.19 20.38 4.43
N ARG A 89 14.05 20.56 3.42
CA ARG A 89 15.47 20.91 3.56
C ARG A 89 16.24 19.92 4.44
N LEU A 90 15.94 18.63 4.27
CA LEU A 90 16.65 17.56 4.97
C LEU A 90 18.08 17.42 4.43
N PRO A 91 19.03 16.91 5.24
CA PRO A 91 20.36 16.55 4.78
C PRO A 91 20.32 15.55 3.62
N SER A 92 21.40 15.48 2.84
CA SER A 92 21.52 14.50 1.77
C SER A 92 21.36 13.08 2.32
N PRO A 93 20.41 12.28 1.81
CA PRO A 93 20.16 10.95 2.35
C PRO A 93 21.28 9.97 1.99
N ASN A 94 21.58 9.05 2.90
CA ASN A 94 22.32 7.85 2.58
C ASN A 94 21.49 6.99 1.59
N PRO A 95 22.04 6.62 0.41
CA PRO A 95 21.28 5.88 -0.60
C PRO A 95 20.81 4.50 -0.11
N VAL A 96 21.58 3.82 0.72
CA VAL A 96 21.18 2.51 1.27
C VAL A 96 20.02 2.67 2.25
N GLY A 97 20.11 3.65 3.16
CA GLY A 97 19.02 3.97 4.08
C GLY A 97 17.74 4.34 3.32
N LEU A 98 17.87 5.15 2.26
CA LEU A 98 16.74 5.59 1.45
C LEU A 98 16.03 4.43 0.73
N LEU A 99 16.80 3.48 0.18
CA LEU A 99 16.23 2.27 -0.44
C LEU A 99 15.49 1.40 0.58
N LEU A 100 16.06 1.23 1.78
CA LEU A 100 15.40 0.52 2.88
C LEU A 100 14.11 1.23 3.31
N LEU A 101 14.16 2.56 3.44
CA LEU A 101 13.00 3.37 3.80
C LEU A 101 11.89 3.24 2.75
N ALA A 102 12.22 3.30 1.46
CA ALA A 102 11.24 3.10 0.39
C ALA A 102 10.61 1.70 0.43
N ALA A 103 11.37 0.66 0.76
CA ALA A 103 10.84 -0.69 0.92
C ALA A 103 9.89 -0.80 2.12
N VAL A 104 10.23 -0.15 3.24
CA VAL A 104 9.38 -0.10 4.44
C VAL A 104 8.09 0.66 4.16
N GLU A 105 8.15 1.80 3.48
CA GLU A 105 6.97 2.57 3.09
C GLU A 105 6.08 1.79 2.10
N GLY A 106 6.66 1.02 1.18
CA GLY A 106 5.90 0.10 0.34
C GLY A 106 5.17 -0.99 1.13
N LEU A 107 5.81 -1.56 2.17
CA LEU A 107 5.18 -2.52 3.08
C LEU A 107 4.09 -1.85 3.95
N ARG A 108 4.35 -0.65 4.44
CA ARG A 108 3.38 0.16 5.18
C ARG A 108 2.13 0.40 4.32
N LEU A 109 2.31 0.84 3.09
CA LEU A 109 1.24 1.06 2.12
C LEU A 109 0.44 -0.22 1.86
N LEU A 110 1.12 -1.37 1.70
CA LEU A 110 0.49 -2.68 1.53
C LEU A 110 -0.49 -2.98 2.67
N ILE A 111 -0.05 -2.80 3.92
CA ILE A 111 -0.89 -3.07 5.09
C ILE A 111 -2.04 -2.08 5.18
N HIS A 112 -1.80 -0.78 4.94
CA HIS A 112 -2.87 0.22 4.94
C HIS A 112 -3.93 -0.07 3.87
N VAL A 113 -3.54 -0.46 2.66
CA VAL A 113 -4.48 -0.84 1.61
C VAL A 113 -5.35 -2.01 2.06
N TYR A 114 -4.78 -3.02 2.74
CA TYR A 114 -5.59 -4.10 3.32
C TYR A 114 -6.54 -3.61 4.41
N LEU A 115 -6.05 -2.80 5.37
CA LEU A 115 -6.86 -2.24 6.46
C LEU A 115 -8.06 -1.46 5.92
N PHE A 116 -7.82 -0.50 5.01
CA PHE A 116 -8.89 0.30 4.42
C PHE A 116 -9.82 -0.55 3.54
N SER A 117 -9.30 -1.50 2.77
CA SER A 117 -10.13 -2.39 1.94
C SER A 117 -11.10 -3.21 2.79
N ILE A 118 -10.62 -3.77 3.91
CA ILE A 118 -11.45 -4.55 4.84
C ILE A 118 -12.46 -3.64 5.55
N LEU A 119 -12.04 -2.45 5.98
CA LEU A 119 -12.95 -1.49 6.60
C LEU A 119 -14.08 -1.07 5.64
N ILE A 120 -13.75 -0.78 4.38
CA ILE A 120 -14.73 -0.47 3.33
C ILE A 120 -15.70 -1.65 3.16
N LEU A 121 -15.22 -2.89 3.12
CA LEU A 121 -16.10 -4.06 3.03
C LEU A 121 -17.06 -4.19 4.22
N VAL A 122 -16.57 -3.96 5.44
CA VAL A 122 -17.41 -3.98 6.65
C VAL A 122 -18.48 -2.90 6.56
N ILE A 123 -18.12 -1.67 6.20
CA ILE A 123 -19.07 -0.56 6.02
C ILE A 123 -20.10 -0.90 4.93
N LEU A 124 -19.66 -1.38 3.77
CA LEU A 124 -20.54 -1.75 2.66
C LEU A 124 -21.51 -2.87 3.04
N SER A 125 -21.10 -3.80 3.92
CA SER A 125 -21.97 -4.89 4.40
C SER A 125 -23.16 -4.38 5.21
N TRP A 126 -23.03 -3.24 5.89
CA TRP A 126 -24.12 -2.61 6.64
C TRP A 126 -24.96 -1.69 5.78
N VAL A 127 -24.33 -0.97 4.84
CA VAL A 127 -25.02 0.01 3.99
C VAL A 127 -25.87 -0.66 2.91
N ASN A 128 -25.41 -1.76 2.32
CA ASN A 128 -26.14 -2.46 1.25
C ASN A 128 -26.01 -3.99 1.38
N PRO A 129 -26.63 -4.60 2.40
CA PRO A 129 -26.57 -6.04 2.61
C PRO A 129 -27.22 -6.79 1.43
N GLY A 130 -26.45 -7.64 0.76
CA GLY A 130 -26.94 -8.48 -0.35
C GLY A 130 -26.98 -7.82 -1.73
N GLY A 131 -26.64 -6.54 -1.85
CA GLY A 131 -26.56 -5.86 -3.15
C GLY A 131 -25.28 -6.17 -3.92
N TYR A 132 -25.37 -6.24 -5.25
CA TYR A 132 -24.18 -6.32 -6.10
C TYR A 132 -23.48 -4.95 -6.17
N ASN A 133 -22.26 -4.85 -5.63
CA ASN A 133 -21.42 -3.67 -5.73
C ASN A 133 -20.06 -4.06 -6.36
N PRO A 134 -19.69 -3.50 -7.53
CA PRO A 134 -18.43 -3.83 -8.20
C PRO A 134 -17.19 -3.52 -7.32
N VAL A 135 -17.22 -2.47 -6.51
CA VAL A 135 -16.13 -2.18 -5.56
C VAL A 135 -16.03 -3.27 -4.51
N ALA A 136 -17.16 -3.66 -3.89
CA ALA A 136 -17.18 -4.72 -2.89
C ALA A 136 -16.65 -6.04 -3.46
N HIS A 137 -17.04 -6.38 -4.69
CA HIS A 137 -16.58 -7.59 -5.35
C HIS A 137 -15.05 -7.59 -5.56
N LEU A 138 -14.49 -6.47 -6.03
CA LEU A 138 -13.05 -6.34 -6.24
C LEU A 138 -12.27 -6.39 -4.90
N LEU A 139 -12.73 -5.64 -3.91
CA LEU A 139 -12.09 -5.62 -2.58
C LEU A 139 -12.16 -6.98 -1.90
N ALA A 140 -13.26 -7.72 -2.05
CA ALA A 140 -13.38 -9.08 -1.53
C ALA A 140 -12.36 -10.04 -2.15
N GLN A 141 -12.04 -9.90 -3.45
CA GLN A 141 -10.98 -10.68 -4.10
C GLN A 141 -9.60 -10.29 -3.59
N ILE A 142 -9.31 -8.99 -3.51
CA ILE A 142 -8.02 -8.46 -3.04
C ILE A 142 -7.73 -8.88 -1.60
N THR A 143 -8.73 -8.80 -0.72
CA THR A 143 -8.62 -9.11 0.72
C THR A 143 -8.72 -10.60 1.04
N ALA A 144 -9.16 -11.44 0.09
CA ALA A 144 -9.32 -12.88 0.30
C ALA A 144 -8.08 -13.60 0.88
N PRO A 145 -6.84 -13.30 0.48
CA PRO A 145 -5.65 -13.97 1.01
C PRO A 145 -5.47 -13.81 2.52
N VAL A 146 -5.83 -12.65 3.08
CA VAL A 146 -5.73 -12.38 4.53
C VAL A 146 -7.01 -12.75 5.28
N MET A 147 -8.16 -12.64 4.62
CA MET A 147 -9.47 -12.97 5.20
C MET A 147 -9.73 -14.48 5.31
N ARG A 148 -9.29 -15.29 4.33
CA ARG A 148 -9.54 -16.74 4.31
C ARG A 148 -8.89 -17.47 5.49
N PRO A 149 -7.63 -17.21 5.87
CA PRO A 149 -7.03 -17.83 7.07
C PRO A 149 -7.79 -17.44 8.34
N ALA A 150 -8.14 -16.17 8.52
CA ALA A 150 -8.88 -15.71 9.70
C ALA A 150 -10.24 -16.42 9.85
N ARG A 151 -10.97 -16.61 8.74
CA ARG A 151 -12.23 -17.37 8.70
C ARG A 151 -12.09 -18.84 9.08
N ARG A 152 -10.89 -19.42 8.93
CA ARG A 152 -10.61 -20.80 9.33
C ARG A 152 -10.25 -20.92 10.81
N LEU A 153 -9.74 -19.83 11.41
CA LEU A 153 -9.36 -19.79 12.82
C LEU A 153 -10.57 -19.56 13.75
N LEU A 154 -11.57 -18.81 13.27
CA LEU A 154 -12.76 -18.50 14.06
C LEU A 154 -13.86 -19.55 13.83
N PRO A 155 -14.48 -20.08 14.90
CA PRO A 155 -15.67 -20.92 14.75
C PRO A 155 -16.85 -20.09 14.20
N PRO A 156 -17.84 -20.72 13.55
CA PRO A 156 -19.04 -20.01 13.06
C PRO A 156 -19.82 -19.39 14.23
N MET A 157 -19.78 -18.06 14.37
CA MET A 157 -20.41 -17.33 15.48
C MET A 157 -21.82 -16.83 15.13
N GLY A 158 -22.76 -17.75 14.91
CA GLY A 158 -24.20 -17.41 14.86
C GLY A 158 -24.60 -16.41 13.77
N GLY A 159 -23.91 -16.40 12.63
CA GLY A 159 -24.24 -15.55 11.47
C GLY A 159 -23.45 -14.24 11.36
N LEU A 160 -22.62 -13.88 12.35
CA LEU A 160 -21.78 -12.69 12.32
C LEU A 160 -20.31 -13.07 12.01
N ASP A 161 -19.75 -12.54 10.92
CA ASP A 161 -18.34 -12.77 10.53
C ASP A 161 -17.43 -11.83 11.33
N LEU A 162 -16.79 -12.34 12.39
CA LEU A 162 -15.79 -11.61 13.18
C LEU A 162 -14.38 -11.63 12.58
N SER A 163 -14.17 -12.36 11.48
CA SER A 163 -12.87 -12.44 10.80
C SER A 163 -12.30 -11.08 10.40
N PRO A 164 -13.10 -10.09 9.93
CA PRO A 164 -12.59 -8.76 9.62
C PRO A 164 -11.90 -8.12 10.82
N MET A 165 -12.49 -8.22 12.02
CA MET A 165 -11.92 -7.64 13.23
C MET A 165 -10.58 -8.29 13.59
N LEU A 166 -10.50 -9.62 13.51
CA LEU A 166 -9.26 -10.35 13.75
C LEU A 166 -8.14 -9.92 12.79
N VAL A 167 -8.47 -9.78 11.50
CA VAL A 167 -7.48 -9.35 10.49
C VAL A 167 -7.07 -7.89 10.69
N LEU A 168 -8.01 -6.99 10.99
CA LEU A 168 -7.70 -5.58 11.25
C LEU A 168 -6.76 -5.43 12.45
N ILE A 169 -7.03 -6.13 13.54
CA ILE A 169 -6.15 -6.13 14.73
C ILE A 169 -4.77 -6.69 14.36
N GLY A 170 -4.70 -7.84 13.69
CA GLY A 170 -3.42 -8.45 13.31
C GLY A 170 -2.58 -7.57 12.39
N LEU A 171 -3.20 -6.94 11.38
CA LEU A 171 -2.53 -6.01 10.47
C LEU A 171 -2.06 -4.74 11.19
N TYR A 172 -2.85 -4.21 12.13
CA TYR A 172 -2.44 -3.05 12.91
C TYR A 172 -1.29 -3.38 13.87
N LEU A 173 -1.30 -4.56 14.49
CA LEU A 173 -0.16 -5.05 15.29
C LEU A 173 1.10 -5.22 14.43
N LEU A 174 0.98 -5.66 13.18
CA LEU A 174 2.12 -5.70 12.26
C LEU A 174 2.69 -4.30 11.99
N ILE A 175 1.85 -3.26 11.89
CA ILE A 175 2.35 -1.88 11.78
C ILE A 175 3.17 -1.53 13.03
N LEU A 176 2.57 -1.67 14.21
CA LEU A 176 3.18 -1.24 15.46
C LEU A 176 4.45 -2.01 15.83
N LEU A 177 4.44 -3.34 15.65
CA LEU A 177 5.51 -4.23 16.15
C LEU A 177 6.61 -4.48 15.12
N LEU A 178 6.36 -4.23 13.83
CA LEU A 178 7.31 -4.53 12.76
C LEU A 178 7.57 -3.33 11.87
N VAL A 179 6.55 -2.73 11.27
CA VAL A 179 6.75 -1.68 10.26
C VAL A 179 7.30 -0.40 10.87
N ASP A 180 6.76 0.04 12.00
CA ASP A 180 7.20 1.28 12.66
C ASP A 180 8.65 1.19 13.14
N PRO A 181 9.07 0.13 13.88
CA PRO A 181 10.48 -0.05 14.21
C PRO A 181 11.41 -0.10 13.00
N LEU A 182 11.02 -0.79 11.92
CA LEU A 182 11.81 -0.83 10.69
C LEU A 182 11.90 0.54 10.02
N GLY A 183 10.83 1.34 10.08
CA GLY A 183 10.78 2.69 9.55
C GLY A 183 11.69 3.65 10.32
N ASP A 184 11.71 3.54 11.64
CA ASP A 184 12.60 4.32 12.50
C ASP A 184 14.07 3.98 12.22
N LEU A 185 14.39 2.69 12.13
CA LEU A 185 15.72 2.22 11.76
C LEU A 185 16.14 2.72 10.38
N ALA A 186 15.28 2.57 9.37
CA ALA A 186 15.56 3.03 8.01
C ALA A 186 15.73 4.55 7.93
N THR A 187 14.93 5.31 8.66
CA THR A 187 15.05 6.78 8.75
C THR A 187 16.37 7.19 9.41
N GLY A 188 16.77 6.48 10.48
CA GLY A 188 18.05 6.67 11.15
C GLY A 188 19.23 6.44 10.21
N LEU A 189 19.20 5.36 9.42
CA LEU A 189 20.20 5.07 8.39
C LEU A 189 20.20 6.10 7.26
N THR A 190 19.03 6.62 6.89
CA THR A 190 18.87 7.59 5.79
C THR A 190 19.47 8.95 6.13
N TYR A 191 19.15 9.51 7.29
CA TYR A 191 19.53 10.88 7.64
C TYR A 191 20.63 10.98 8.71
N ASN A 192 21.27 9.85 9.05
CA ASN A 192 22.32 9.77 10.06
C ASN A 192 21.92 10.45 11.38
N ARG A 193 20.70 10.18 11.85
CA ARG A 193 20.32 10.49 13.24
C ARG A 193 20.97 9.43 14.11
N GLY A 194 22.25 9.58 14.41
CA GLY A 194 22.94 8.68 15.32
C GLY A 194 22.19 8.64 16.64
N LEU A 195 21.64 7.47 16.99
CA LEU A 195 21.33 6.98 18.36
C LEU A 195 20.90 8.05 19.39
N ALA A 196 20.13 9.05 18.99
CA ALA A 196 19.55 10.03 19.90
C ALA A 196 18.15 9.54 20.28
N ALA A 197 18.13 8.38 20.94
CA ALA A 197 17.06 8.09 21.88
C ALA A 197 17.25 9.02 23.09
N PRO A 198 16.22 9.74 23.56
CA PRO A 198 15.99 9.81 24.99
C PRO A 198 15.46 8.47 25.51
#